data_AF-A0A1B6I1B8-F1
#
_entry.id   AF-A0A1B6I1B8-F1
#
_cell.length_a   1.000
_cell.length_b   1.000
_cell.length_c   1.000
_cell.angle_alpha   90.00
_cell.angle_beta   90.00
_cell.angle_gamma   90.00
#
_symmetry.space_group_name_H-M   'P 1'
#
loop_
_entity.id
_entity.type
_entity.pdbx_description
1 polymer ?
#
loop_
_entity_poly.entity_id
_entity_poly.type
_entity_poly.pdbx_seq_one_letter_code
_entity_poly.pdbx_strand_id
1 'polypeptide(L)'
;QPSANKIDDARLQIVRNHIESFPAYQSHYTRAHNPDRKYSSEYLNIRTLFNLYKVHCDNINAVPVSESKYRYIFNYEFNLHFHTPHKDTCAKCDIFKIKIAGCEDPQKKLELETSKELHLRKAELAREKLKQAKEDSKKGDSKVYALSFDLQKALAFPTLTCSVAYYKRNMYVYNVGCH
;
A
#
# COMPACT_ATOMS: atom_id res chain seq x y z
N GLN A 1 -18.84 -36.83 21.26
CA GLN A 1 -18.43 -35.84 22.28
C GLN A 1 -17.65 -34.73 21.59
N PRO A 2 -17.96 -33.44 21.77
CA PRO A 2 -17.13 -32.38 21.23
C PRO A 2 -15.80 -32.34 22.01
N SER A 3 -14.69 -32.12 21.31
CA SER A 3 -13.35 -32.20 21.89
C SER A 3 -13.12 -31.08 22.91
N ALA A 4 -12.52 -31.42 24.06
CA ALA A 4 -12.25 -30.51 25.18
C ALA A 4 -11.31 -29.32 24.84
N ASN A 5 -10.72 -29.30 23.65
CA ASN A 5 -9.77 -28.30 23.19
C ASN A 5 -10.38 -27.28 22.20
N LYS A 6 -11.68 -27.36 21.91
CA LYS A 6 -12.32 -26.39 21.02
C LYS A 6 -12.45 -25.06 21.76
N ILE A 7 -11.65 -24.07 21.36
CA ILE A 7 -11.80 -22.69 21.83
C ILE A 7 -13.22 -22.25 21.49
N ASP A 8 -13.90 -21.70 22.49
CA ASP A 8 -15.28 -21.23 22.38
C ASP A 8 -15.46 -20.23 21.22
N ASP A 9 -16.55 -20.39 20.46
CA ASP A 9 -16.80 -19.62 19.25
C ASP A 9 -16.99 -18.12 19.57
N ALA A 10 -17.49 -17.77 20.76
CA ALA A 10 -17.59 -16.38 21.20
C ALA A 10 -16.20 -15.74 21.39
N ARG A 11 -15.22 -16.49 21.90
CA ARG A 11 -13.84 -16.01 22.04
C ARG A 11 -13.15 -15.78 20.70
N LEU A 12 -13.44 -16.63 19.71
CA LEU A 12 -12.97 -16.44 18.35
C LEU A 12 -13.58 -15.18 17.71
N GLN A 13 -14.85 -14.89 17.99
CA GLN A 13 -15.50 -13.70 17.47
C GLN A 13 -14.92 -12.40 18.06
N ILE A 14 -14.53 -12.40 19.35
CA ILE A 14 -13.83 -11.26 19.96
C ILE A 14 -12.52 -10.96 19.22
N VAL A 15 -11.77 -12.00 18.82
CA VAL A 15 -10.54 -11.83 18.03
C VAL A 15 -10.84 -11.20 16.67
N ARG A 16 -11.85 -11.69 15.95
CA ARG A 16 -12.24 -11.16 14.63
C ARG A 16 -12.65 -9.70 14.72
N ASN A 17 -13.56 -9.37 15.63
CA ASN A 17 -14.04 -8.02 15.86
C ASN A 17 -12.88 -7.07 16.21
N HIS A 18 -11.93 -7.54 17.04
CA HIS A 18 -10.75 -6.75 17.35
C HIS A 18 -9.88 -6.49 16.11
N ILE A 19 -9.62 -7.50 15.26
CA ILE A 19 -8.84 -7.30 14.02
C ILE A 19 -9.56 -6.34 13.06
N GLU A 20 -10.87 -6.45 12.92
CA GLU A 20 -11.69 -5.57 12.05
C GLU A 20 -11.82 -4.13 12.55
N SER A 21 -11.58 -3.90 13.85
CA SER A 21 -11.61 -2.55 14.43
C SER A 21 -10.48 -1.65 13.91
N PHE A 22 -9.41 -2.23 13.34
CA PHE A 22 -8.30 -1.46 12.80
C PHE A 22 -8.58 -1.02 11.36
N PRO A 23 -8.27 0.24 10.99
CA PRO A 23 -8.43 0.70 9.62
C PRO A 23 -7.50 -0.09 8.69
N ALA A 24 -8.07 -0.50 7.56
CA ALA A 24 -7.35 -1.22 6.53
C ALA A 24 -7.63 -0.59 5.16
N TYR A 25 -6.60 -0.50 4.33
CA TYR A 25 -6.66 0.20 3.06
C TYR A 25 -6.27 -0.71 1.90
N GLN A 26 -6.87 -0.48 0.75
CA GLN A 26 -6.46 -1.13 -0.49
C GLN A 26 -5.39 -0.28 -1.18
N SER A 27 -4.26 -0.89 -1.54
CA SER A 27 -3.24 -0.19 -2.32
C SER A 27 -3.73 0.08 -3.75
N HIS A 28 -3.69 1.35 -4.15
CA HIS A 28 -4.07 1.80 -5.49
C HIS A 28 -3.21 1.12 -6.58
N TYR A 29 -1.91 0.94 -6.32
CA TYR A 29 -0.98 0.41 -7.30
C TYR A 29 -1.12 -1.10 -7.50
N THR A 30 -1.50 -1.85 -6.45
CA THR A 30 -1.64 -3.31 -6.56
C THR A 30 -3.07 -3.77 -6.77
N ARG A 31 -4.05 -2.85 -6.82
CA ARG A 31 -5.48 -3.17 -6.92
C ARG A 31 -5.82 -4.04 -8.12
N ALA A 32 -5.21 -3.77 -9.28
CA ALA A 32 -5.41 -4.56 -10.50
C ALA A 32 -4.85 -5.99 -10.39
N HIS A 33 -3.83 -6.20 -9.55
CA HIS A 33 -3.18 -7.51 -9.38
C HIS A 33 -3.67 -8.27 -8.13
N ASN A 34 -4.20 -7.57 -7.13
CA ASN A 34 -4.65 -8.12 -5.85
C ASN A 34 -5.88 -7.33 -5.34
N PRO A 35 -7.09 -7.58 -5.89
CA PRO A 35 -8.29 -6.80 -5.60
C PRO A 35 -8.87 -7.03 -4.19
N ASP A 36 -8.51 -8.11 -3.51
CA ASP A 36 -9.01 -8.40 -2.16
C ASP A 36 -7.98 -8.15 -1.06
N ARG A 37 -6.74 -7.78 -1.44
CA ARG A 37 -5.66 -7.56 -0.46
C ARG A 37 -5.82 -6.18 0.20
N LYS A 38 -5.89 -6.20 1.53
CA LYS A 38 -5.95 -5.02 2.37
C LYS A 38 -4.66 -4.88 3.19
N TYR A 39 -4.30 -3.64 3.49
CA TYR A 39 -3.09 -3.31 4.23
C TYR A 39 -3.43 -2.59 5.52
N SER A 40 -2.90 -3.08 6.63
CA SER A 40 -2.91 -2.42 7.94
C SER A 40 -1.76 -1.41 8.02
N SER A 41 -1.86 -0.46 8.95
CA SER A 41 -0.86 0.59 9.16
C SER A 41 0.58 0.05 9.27
N GLU A 42 1.54 0.82 8.76
CA GLU A 42 2.98 0.50 8.81
C GLU A 42 3.55 0.45 10.24
N TYR A 43 2.87 1.10 11.19
CA TYR A 43 3.23 1.11 12.61
C TYR A 43 2.68 -0.10 13.37
N LEU A 44 1.82 -0.90 12.73
CA LEU A 44 1.26 -2.10 13.32
C LEU A 44 2.06 -3.32 12.86
N ASN A 45 2.20 -4.26 13.78
CA ASN A 45 2.64 -5.61 13.48
C ASN A 45 1.80 -6.57 14.34
N ILE A 46 1.86 -7.85 14.03
CA ILE A 46 1.02 -8.86 14.69
C ILE A 46 1.23 -8.92 16.20
N ARG A 47 2.44 -8.62 16.70
CA ARG A 47 2.75 -8.61 18.13
C ARG A 47 2.13 -7.37 18.79
N THR A 48 2.22 -6.21 18.15
CA THR A 48 1.54 -4.99 18.60
C THR A 48 0.02 -5.19 18.63
N LEU A 49 -0.56 -5.77 17.57
CA LEU A 49 -1.99 -6.09 17.52
C LEU A 49 -2.41 -7.05 18.63
N PHE A 50 -1.62 -8.08 18.90
CA PHE A 50 -1.91 -9.01 20.00
C PHE A 50 -1.81 -8.35 21.38
N ASN A 51 -0.87 -7.44 21.58
CA ASN A 51 -0.79 -6.68 22.83
C ASN A 51 -2.01 -5.77 23.02
N LEU A 52 -2.45 -5.08 21.97
CA LEU A 52 -3.69 -4.28 21.98
C LEU A 52 -4.93 -5.15 22.23
N TYR A 53 -4.95 -6.36 21.66
CA TYR A 53 -6.01 -7.34 21.88
C TYR A 53 -6.11 -7.75 23.36
N LYS A 54 -4.98 -7.94 24.06
CA LYS A 54 -5.00 -8.24 25.49
C LYS A 54 -5.63 -7.10 26.28
N VAL A 55 -5.22 -5.86 26.02
CA VAL A 55 -5.80 -4.67 26.66
C VAL A 55 -7.30 -4.57 26.36
N HIS A 56 -7.72 -4.86 25.13
CA HIS A 56 -9.12 -4.90 24.76
C HIS A 56 -9.90 -5.98 25.53
N CYS A 57 -9.33 -7.18 25.65
CA CYS A 57 -9.90 -8.27 26.45
C CYS A 57 -10.04 -7.90 27.93
N ASP A 58 -9.04 -7.24 28.50
CA ASP A 58 -9.08 -6.77 29.90
C ASP A 58 -10.23 -5.77 30.10
N ASN A 59 -10.43 -4.85 29.16
CA ASN A 59 -11.51 -3.84 29.23
C ASN A 59 -12.92 -4.45 29.15
N ILE A 60 -13.09 -5.59 28.46
CA ILE A 60 -14.39 -6.27 28.32
C ILE A 60 -14.52 -7.49 29.25
N ASN A 61 -13.58 -7.68 30.19
CA ASN A 61 -13.49 -8.83 31.09
C ASN A 61 -13.52 -10.19 30.36
N ALA A 62 -12.86 -10.28 29.21
CA ALA A 62 -12.73 -11.52 28.43
C ALA A 62 -11.36 -12.17 28.61
N VAL A 63 -11.29 -13.50 28.53
CA VAL A 63 -10.01 -14.24 28.60
C VAL A 63 -9.38 -14.29 27.20
N PRO A 64 -8.20 -13.67 26.98
CA PRO A 64 -7.55 -13.65 25.67
C PRO A 64 -7.15 -15.06 25.21
N VAL A 65 -7.17 -15.29 23.90
CA VAL A 65 -6.59 -16.49 23.29
C VAL A 65 -5.06 -16.42 23.25
N SER A 66 -4.40 -17.53 22.94
CA SER A 66 -2.94 -17.55 22.75
C SER A 66 -2.50 -16.74 21.52
N GLU A 67 -1.28 -16.20 21.54
CA GLU A 67 -0.72 -15.44 20.41
C GLU A 67 -0.72 -16.27 19.12
N SER A 68 -0.38 -17.56 19.23
CA SER A 68 -0.38 -18.49 18.09
C SER A 68 -1.76 -18.60 17.45
N LYS A 69 -2.83 -18.63 18.26
CA LYS A 69 -4.20 -18.69 17.73
C LYS A 69 -4.61 -17.36 17.13
N TYR A 70 -4.27 -16.24 17.77
CA TYR A 70 -4.52 -14.90 17.24
C TYR A 70 -3.86 -14.71 15.87
N ARG A 71 -2.58 -15.10 15.75
CA ARG A 71 -1.81 -15.07 14.50
C ARG A 71 -2.40 -15.98 13.42
N TYR A 72 -2.86 -17.17 13.80
CA TYR A 72 -3.53 -18.08 12.86
C TYR A 72 -4.79 -17.42 12.27
N ILE A 73 -5.64 -16.84 13.12
CA ILE A 73 -6.86 -16.14 12.67
C ILE A 73 -6.49 -14.99 11.74
N PHE A 74 -5.52 -14.15 12.14
CA PHE A 74 -5.06 -13.04 11.31
C PHE A 74 -4.55 -13.49 9.92
N ASN A 75 -3.75 -14.55 9.84
CA ASN A 75 -3.12 -14.96 8.57
C ASN A 75 -4.07 -15.72 7.63
N TYR A 76 -5.03 -16.48 8.16
CA TYR A 76 -5.84 -17.41 7.38
C TYR A 76 -7.30 -16.98 7.22
N GLU A 77 -7.81 -16.15 8.12
CA GLU A 77 -9.18 -15.62 8.02
C GLU A 77 -9.21 -14.20 7.45
N PHE A 78 -8.07 -13.48 7.49
CA PHE A 78 -7.96 -12.13 6.93
C PHE A 78 -6.91 -12.06 5.82
N ASN A 79 -7.27 -11.50 4.66
CA ASN A 79 -6.31 -11.13 3.62
C ASN A 79 -5.63 -9.77 3.93
N LEU A 80 -5.15 -9.62 5.17
CA LEU A 80 -4.57 -8.40 5.71
C LEU A 80 -3.05 -8.50 5.76
N HIS A 81 -2.35 -7.49 5.24
CA HIS A 81 -0.89 -7.43 5.27
C HIS A 81 -0.43 -6.15 5.97
N PHE A 82 0.72 -6.18 6.64
CA PHE A 82 1.29 -4.95 7.20
C PHE A 82 1.92 -4.13 6.08
N HIS A 83 1.65 -2.82 6.08
CA HIS A 83 2.20 -1.93 5.07
C HIS A 83 3.71 -1.76 5.28
N THR A 84 4.52 -2.05 4.27
CA THR A 84 5.92 -1.59 4.24
C THR A 84 5.95 -0.10 3.87
N PRO A 85 6.81 0.74 4.48
CA PRO A 85 6.89 2.15 4.12
C PRO A 85 7.03 2.29 2.61
N HIS A 86 6.11 3.03 1.98
CA HIS A 86 6.11 3.14 0.53
C HIS A 86 7.42 3.79 0.07
N LYS A 87 8.16 3.07 -0.78
CA LYS A 87 9.22 3.64 -1.61
C LYS A 87 8.60 3.99 -2.97
N ASP A 88 9.06 5.07 -3.59
CA ASP A 88 8.66 5.51 -4.94
C ASP A 88 7.17 5.92 -5.07
N THR A 89 6.65 6.70 -4.10
CA THR A 89 5.32 7.32 -4.21
C THR A 89 5.31 8.47 -5.21
N CYS A 90 4.16 8.70 -5.85
CA CYS A 90 3.97 9.87 -6.68
C CYS A 90 3.89 11.14 -5.81
N ALA A 91 4.90 12.02 -5.93
CA ALA A 91 4.96 13.28 -5.19
C ALA A 91 3.67 14.12 -5.30
N LYS A 92 3.03 14.13 -6.48
CA LYS A 92 1.77 14.85 -6.69
C LYS A 92 0.61 14.25 -5.89
N CYS A 93 0.53 12.92 -5.80
CA CYS A 93 -0.46 12.23 -4.98
C CYS A 93 -0.25 12.52 -3.49
N ASP A 94 1.01 12.56 -3.04
CA ASP A 94 1.35 12.86 -1.65
C ASP A 94 0.96 14.30 -1.28
N ILE A 95 1.23 15.26 -2.17
CA ILE A 95 0.78 16.65 -2.02
C ILE A 95 -0.75 16.73 -1.90
N PHE A 96 -1.49 16.03 -2.78
CA PHE A 96 -2.96 16.00 -2.69
C PHE A 96 -3.43 15.40 -1.36
N LYS A 97 -2.81 14.30 -0.90
CA LYS A 97 -3.16 13.67 0.37
C LYS A 97 -3.01 14.64 1.55
N ILE A 98 -1.89 15.34 1.61
CA ILE A 98 -1.62 16.34 2.66
C ILE A 98 -2.62 17.50 2.58
N LYS A 99 -2.83 18.06 1.39
CA LYS A 99 -3.74 19.21 1.19
C LYS A 99 -5.19 18.87 1.52
N ILE A 100 -5.67 17.69 1.12
CA ILE A 100 -7.05 17.25 1.40
C ILE A 100 -7.24 17.02 2.91
N ALA A 101 -6.25 16.43 3.59
CA ALA A 101 -6.32 16.18 5.02
C ALA A 101 -6.31 17.47 5.85
N GLY A 102 -5.57 18.49 5.40
CA GLY A 102 -5.49 19.80 6.06
C GLY A 102 -6.51 20.84 5.59
N CYS A 103 -7.47 20.49 4.72
CA CYS A 103 -8.44 21.43 4.19
C CYS A 103 -9.77 21.35 4.97
N GLU A 104 -10.12 22.43 5.66
CA GLU A 104 -11.39 22.56 6.39
C GLU A 104 -12.54 23.04 5.49
N ASP A 105 -12.21 23.80 4.44
CA ASP A 105 -13.17 24.31 3.46
C ASP A 105 -13.70 23.16 2.57
N PRO A 106 -15.01 22.84 2.62
CA PRO A 106 -15.59 21.74 1.85
C PRO A 106 -15.48 21.91 0.34
N GLN A 107 -15.56 23.14 -0.16
CA GLN A 107 -15.55 23.41 -1.61
C GLN A 107 -14.14 23.20 -2.17
N LYS A 108 -13.12 23.75 -1.50
CA LYS A 108 -11.72 23.53 -1.88
C LYS A 108 -11.31 22.07 -1.74
N LYS A 109 -11.84 21.37 -0.73
CA LYS A 109 -11.59 19.94 -0.56
C LYS A 109 -12.11 19.14 -1.75
N LEU A 110 -13.32 19.43 -2.21
CA LEU A 110 -13.91 18.80 -3.40
C LEU A 110 -13.09 19.09 -4.68
N GLU A 111 -12.60 20.32 -4.83
CA GLU A 111 -11.73 20.69 -5.97
C GLU A 111 -10.40 19.92 -5.97
N LEU A 112 -9.79 19.76 -4.79
CA LEU A 112 -8.57 18.97 -4.61
C LEU A 112 -8.80 17.48 -4.91
N GLU A 113 -9.92 16.93 -4.44
CA GLU A 113 -10.31 15.55 -4.71
C GLU A 113 -10.56 15.32 -6.21
N THR A 114 -11.26 16.25 -6.87
CA THR A 114 -11.49 16.23 -8.32
C THR A 114 -10.18 16.31 -9.10
N SER A 115 -9.25 17.17 -8.67
CA SER A 115 -7.93 17.31 -9.29
C SER A 115 -7.07 16.06 -9.11
N LYS A 116 -7.16 15.41 -7.95
CA LYS A 116 -6.51 14.14 -7.68
C LYS A 116 -7.07 13.03 -8.57
N GLU A 117 -8.39 12.92 -8.68
CA GLU A 117 -9.07 11.95 -9.56
C GLU A 117 -8.65 12.14 -11.02
N LEU A 118 -8.64 13.37 -11.52
CA LEU A 118 -8.18 13.67 -12.87
C LEU A 118 -6.72 13.23 -13.10
N HIS A 119 -5.84 13.43 -12.11
CA HIS A 119 -4.46 12.97 -12.18
C HIS A 119 -4.36 11.44 -12.27
N LEU A 120 -5.16 10.71 -11.48
CA LEU A 120 -5.19 9.25 -11.51
C LEU A 120 -5.72 8.70 -12.84
N ARG A 121 -6.83 9.25 -13.35
CA ARG A 121 -7.38 8.88 -14.66
C ARG A 121 -6.40 9.09 -15.81
N LYS A 122 -5.65 10.19 -15.79
CA LYS A 122 -4.59 10.43 -16.79
C LYS A 122 -3.49 9.37 -16.72
N ALA A 123 -3.09 8.96 -15.52
CA ALA A 123 -2.09 7.91 -15.33
C ALA A 123 -2.60 6.53 -15.80
N GLU A 124 -3.86 6.20 -15.52
CA GLU A 124 -4.50 4.97 -16.00
C GLU A 124 -4.60 4.94 -17.52
N LEU A 125 -5.08 6.03 -18.14
CA LEU A 125 -5.16 6.15 -19.59
C LEU A 125 -3.78 6.02 -20.24
N ALA A 126 -2.74 6.61 -19.66
CA ALA A 126 -1.38 6.49 -20.18
C ALA A 126 -0.89 5.02 -20.15
N ARG A 127 -1.15 4.29 -19.07
CA ARG A 127 -0.81 2.85 -18.96
C ARG A 127 -1.60 2.01 -19.96
N GLU A 128 -2.89 2.31 -20.13
CA GLU A 128 -3.74 1.62 -21.09
C GLU A 128 -3.25 1.84 -22.52
N LYS A 129 -2.95 3.08 -22.89
CA LYS A 129 -2.40 3.43 -24.21
C LYS A 129 -1.05 2.77 -24.48
N LEU A 130 -0.17 2.72 -23.49
CA LEU A 130 1.10 2.02 -23.59
C LEU A 130 0.90 0.51 -23.84
N LYS A 131 -0.05 -0.10 -23.11
CA LYS A 131 -0.41 -1.51 -23.29
C LYS A 131 -1.01 -1.77 -24.69
N GLN A 132 -1.93 -0.91 -25.14
CA GLN A 132 -2.52 -0.99 -26.48
C GLN A 132 -1.44 -0.92 -27.56
N ALA A 133 -0.56 0.08 -27.50
CA ALA A 133 0.54 0.24 -28.46
C ALA A 133 1.46 -0.98 -28.51
N LYS A 134 1.77 -1.59 -27.36
CA LYS A 134 2.57 -2.81 -27.26
C LYS A 134 1.90 -4.03 -27.89
N GLU A 135 0.58 -4.15 -27.77
CA GLU A 135 -0.16 -5.26 -28.40
C GLU A 135 -0.35 -5.03 -29.90
N ASP A 136 -0.59 -3.80 -30.32
CA ASP A 136 -0.71 -3.45 -31.74
C ASP A 136 0.60 -3.68 -32.49
N SER A 137 1.75 -3.36 -31.89
CA SER A 137 3.07 -3.58 -32.51
C SER A 137 3.44 -5.06 -32.68
N LYS A 138 2.75 -5.98 -32.00
CA LYS A 138 2.99 -7.44 -32.12
C LYS A 138 2.16 -8.10 -33.23
N LYS A 139 1.19 -7.38 -33.82
CA LYS A 139 0.35 -7.94 -34.89
C LYS A 139 1.19 -8.11 -36.16
N GLY A 140 1.09 -9.27 -36.80
CA GLY A 140 1.97 -9.66 -37.93
C GLY A 140 1.96 -8.70 -39.13
N ASP A 141 0.85 -7.99 -39.35
CA ASP A 141 0.70 -6.99 -40.43
C ASP A 141 0.86 -5.53 -39.95
N SER A 142 1.29 -5.30 -38.71
CA SER A 142 1.36 -3.94 -38.18
C SER A 142 2.53 -3.15 -38.78
N LYS A 143 2.22 -1.96 -39.34
CA LYS A 143 3.22 -0.91 -39.63
C LYS A 143 3.50 -0.03 -38.40
N VAL A 144 3.21 -0.53 -37.20
CA VAL A 144 3.24 0.23 -35.95
C VAL A 144 4.46 -0.18 -35.14
N TYR A 145 5.34 0.77 -34.87
CA TYR A 145 6.48 0.60 -33.96
C TYR A 145 6.14 1.22 -32.61
N ALA A 146 6.22 0.44 -31.54
CA ALA A 146 6.09 0.92 -30.18
C ALA A 146 7.50 1.08 -29.58
N LEU A 147 7.83 2.30 -29.14
CA LEU A 147 9.05 2.61 -28.42
C LEU A 147 8.69 3.03 -27.01
N SER A 148 9.32 2.44 -26.02
CA SER A 148 9.13 2.80 -24.62
C SER A 148 10.44 3.25 -24.00
N PHE A 149 10.39 4.39 -23.31
CA PHE A 149 11.53 4.96 -22.62
C PHE A 149 11.33 4.82 -21.11
N ASP A 150 12.30 4.20 -20.44
CA ASP A 150 12.34 4.10 -18.99
C ASP A 150 13.46 5.01 -18.45
N LEU A 151 13.12 5.92 -17.55
CA LEU A 151 14.13 6.70 -16.84
C LEU A 151 14.48 5.92 -15.58
N GLN A 152 15.65 5.30 -15.57
CA GLN A 152 16.11 4.60 -14.38
C GLN A 152 16.30 5.57 -13.22
N LYS A 153 16.36 5.02 -12.00
CA LYS A 153 16.62 5.79 -10.79
C LYS A 153 17.86 6.67 -10.96
N ALA A 154 17.74 7.95 -10.61
CA ALA A 154 18.88 8.86 -10.55
C ALA A 154 19.84 8.39 -9.45
N LEU A 155 21.02 7.94 -9.84
CA LEU A 155 22.04 7.44 -8.91
C LEU A 155 23.06 8.54 -8.64
N ALA A 156 23.28 8.83 -7.36
CA ALA A 156 24.37 9.71 -6.96
C ALA A 156 25.71 9.05 -7.33
N PHE A 157 26.59 9.80 -7.99
CA PHE A 157 27.91 9.35 -8.41
C PHE A 157 28.96 10.44 -8.18
N PRO A 158 30.16 10.10 -7.67
CA PRO A 158 30.52 8.79 -7.12
C PRO A 158 29.76 8.48 -5.83
N THR A 159 29.65 7.20 -5.48
CA THR A 159 29.07 6.79 -4.19
C THR A 159 30.02 7.21 -3.08
N LEU A 160 29.69 8.29 -2.38
CA LEU A 160 30.46 8.79 -1.25
C LEU A 160 29.90 8.23 0.06
N THR A 161 30.76 7.66 0.89
CA THR A 161 30.39 7.16 2.23
C THR A 161 30.55 8.21 3.34
N CYS A 162 31.08 9.39 3.01
CA CYS A 162 31.25 10.46 3.98
C CYS A 162 29.96 11.25 4.22
N SER A 163 29.66 11.58 5.48
CA SER A 163 28.45 12.30 5.87
C SER A 163 28.35 13.69 5.25
N VAL A 164 29.49 14.33 4.94
CA VAL A 164 29.55 15.63 4.27
C VAL A 164 28.87 15.62 2.90
N ALA A 165 28.84 14.48 2.20
CA ALA A 165 28.17 14.34 0.91
C ALA A 165 26.65 14.55 0.99
N TYR A 166 26.03 14.28 2.15
CA TYR A 166 24.59 14.50 2.35
C TYR A 166 24.21 15.99 2.26
N TYR A 167 25.11 16.87 2.71
CA TYR A 167 24.88 18.32 2.75
C TYR A 167 25.41 19.06 1.52
N LYS A 168 26.00 18.33 0.57
CA LYS A 168 26.54 18.89 -0.67
C LYS A 168 25.73 18.43 -1.87
N ARG A 169 25.83 19.19 -2.96
CA ARG A 169 25.20 18.82 -4.22
C ARG A 169 25.88 17.58 -4.77
N ASN A 170 25.16 16.46 -4.76
CA ASN A 170 25.62 15.24 -5.41
C ASN A 170 25.53 15.40 -6.94
N MET A 171 26.52 14.86 -7.65
CA MET A 171 26.41 14.64 -9.09
C MET A 171 25.53 13.41 -9.31
N TYR A 172 24.56 13.50 -10.21
CA TYR A 172 23.62 12.42 -10.52
C TYR A 172 23.85 11.92 -11.93
N VAL A 173 23.90 10.60 -12.08
CA VAL A 173 23.88 9.93 -13.38
C VAL A 173 22.44 9.56 -13.70
N TYR A 174 21.99 9.98 -14.88
CA TYR A 174 20.66 9.67 -15.42
C TYR A 174 20.82 8.68 -16.55
N ASN A 175 20.32 7.46 -16.34
CA ASN A 175 20.30 6.44 -17.38
C ASN A 175 18.93 6.42 -18.05
N VAL A 176 18.94 6.45 -19.38
CA VAL A 176 17.73 6.30 -20.20
C VAL A 176 17.73 4.89 -20.79
N GLY A 177 16.78 4.07 -20.37
CA GLY A 177 16.48 2.79 -20.99
C GLY A 177 15.54 2.98 -22.19
N CYS A 178 15.83 2.31 -23.30
CA CYS A 178 14.96 2.24 -24.47
C CYS A 178 14.57 0.77 -24.69
N HIS A 179 13.27 0.50 -24.76
CA HIS A 179 12.68 -0.84 -24.87
C HIS A 179 11.64 -0.90 -25.99
#